data_AF-A0A6C0GD80-F1
#
_entry.id   AF-A0A6C0GD80-F1
#
_cell.length_a   1.000
_cell.length_b   1.000
_cell.length_c   1.000
_cell.angle_alpha   90.00
_cell.angle_beta   90.00
_cell.angle_gamma   90.00
#
_symmetry.space_group_name_H-M   'P 1'
#
loop_
_entity.id
_entity.type
_entity.pdbx_description
1 polymer ?
#
loop_
_entity_poly.entity_id
_entity_poly.type
_entity_poly.pdbx_seq_one_letter_code
_entity_poly.pdbx_strand_id
1 'polypeptide(L)'
;MSENLQPSEMANVRSHFAHLCQLALADALVTKDELEYLTKLYTSYGLSQEEFNSIMDDAFAIPFAAPEKTILRLEQLYDLVRMVLIDESIDERKVKLCVEVAQKLGFQAHMVGDLIKALVNMEEETGMDKLEIDDLNIILKDSKE
;
A
#
# COMPACT_ATOMS: atom_id res chain seq x y z
N MET A 1 -18.33 -7.25 14.98
CA MET A 1 -19.44 -6.61 14.25
C MET A 1 -18.92 -6.39 12.85
N SER A 2 -19.39 -7.18 11.88
CA SER A 2 -18.99 -7.02 10.49
C SER A 2 -19.74 -5.80 9.94
N GLU A 3 -19.11 -4.64 9.98
CA GLU A 3 -19.63 -3.46 9.29
C GLU A 3 -19.65 -3.77 7.80
N ASN A 4 -20.85 -3.77 7.22
CA ASN A 4 -21.04 -4.04 5.81
C ASN A 4 -20.57 -2.79 5.05
N LEU A 5 -19.38 -2.84 4.45
CA LEU A 5 -18.80 -1.73 3.68
C LEU A 5 -19.78 -1.27 2.59
N GLN A 6 -19.87 0.04 2.37
CA GLN A 6 -20.63 0.57 1.24
C GLN A 6 -20.00 0.11 -0.10
N PRO A 7 -20.76 0.04 -1.20
CA PRO A 7 -20.24 -0.42 -2.49
C PRO A 7 -19.04 0.37 -3.01
N SER A 8 -19.00 1.68 -2.77
CA SER A 8 -17.87 2.55 -3.12
C SER A 8 -16.64 2.28 -2.27
N GLU A 9 -16.82 2.01 -0.98
CA GLU A 9 -15.71 1.67 -0.07
C GLU A 9 -15.11 0.32 -0.42
N MET A 10 -15.94 -0.67 -0.77
CA MET A 10 -15.49 -1.96 -1.27
C MET A 10 -14.70 -1.83 -2.58
N ALA A 11 -15.12 -0.94 -3.49
CA ALA A 11 -14.37 -0.67 -4.72
C ALA A 11 -12.99 -0.07 -4.42
N ASN A 12 -12.89 0.86 -3.46
CA ASN A 12 -11.62 1.44 -3.02
C ASN A 12 -10.69 0.39 -2.40
N VAL A 13 -11.24 -0.49 -1.55
CA VAL A 13 -10.50 -1.60 -0.94
C VAL A 13 -9.96 -2.56 -2.00
N ARG A 14 -10.79 -2.96 -2.96
CA ARG A 14 -10.38 -3.86 -4.05
C ARG A 14 -9.35 -3.23 -4.96
N SER A 15 -9.52 -1.95 -5.32
CA SER A 15 -8.54 -1.24 -6.14
C SER A 15 -7.21 -1.09 -5.43
N HIS A 16 -7.21 -0.77 -4.14
CA HIS A 16 -5.99 -0.69 -3.33
C HIS A 16 -5.27 -2.03 -3.27
N PHE A 17 -6.00 -3.08 -2.91
CA PHE A 17 -5.45 -4.42 -2.83
C PHE A 17 -4.90 -4.90 -4.19
N ALA A 18 -5.57 -4.57 -5.29
CA ALA A 18 -5.08 -4.85 -6.63
C ALA A 18 -3.73 -4.17 -6.92
N HIS A 19 -3.52 -2.91 -6.51
CA HIS A 19 -2.23 -2.24 -6.68
C HIS A 19 -1.11 -2.89 -5.88
N LEU A 20 -1.41 -3.41 -4.68
CA LEU A 20 -0.44 -4.15 -3.88
C LEU A 20 -0.08 -5.50 -4.52
N CYS A 21 -1.07 -6.21 -5.07
CA CYS A 21 -0.82 -7.40 -5.88
C CYS A 21 0.03 -7.08 -7.11
N GLN A 22 -0.25 -5.96 -7.82
CA GLN A 22 0.55 -5.53 -8.96
C GLN A 22 2.00 -5.23 -8.58
N LEU A 23 2.25 -4.65 -7.38
CA LEU A 23 3.60 -4.49 -6.84
C LEU A 23 4.27 -5.84 -6.62
N ALA A 24 3.61 -6.77 -5.94
CA ALA A 24 4.15 -8.12 -5.71
C ALA A 24 4.51 -8.84 -7.04
N LEU A 25 3.63 -8.69 -8.03
CA LEU A 25 3.74 -9.30 -9.35
C LEU A 25 4.67 -8.53 -10.31
N ALA A 26 5.20 -7.37 -9.90
CA ALA A 26 6.14 -6.61 -10.73
C ALA A 26 7.49 -7.34 -10.87
N ASP A 27 7.81 -8.20 -9.90
CA ASP A 27 8.97 -9.07 -9.93
C ASP A 27 8.65 -10.44 -10.52
N ALA A 28 9.70 -11.20 -10.82
CA ALA A 28 9.56 -12.53 -11.40
C ALA A 28 8.96 -13.55 -10.43
N LEU A 29 9.08 -13.32 -9.12
CA LEU A 29 8.65 -14.24 -8.05
C LEU A 29 8.13 -13.43 -6.87
N VAL A 30 6.90 -13.74 -6.43
CA VAL A 30 6.36 -13.25 -5.16
C VAL A 30 6.99 -14.06 -4.03
N THR A 31 7.64 -13.36 -3.10
CA THR A 31 8.28 -13.96 -1.93
C THR A 31 7.26 -14.37 -0.87
N LYS A 32 7.71 -15.18 0.10
CA LYS A 32 6.86 -15.62 1.22
C LYS A 32 6.42 -14.43 2.09
N ASP A 33 7.32 -13.49 2.35
CA ASP A 33 7.07 -12.33 3.20
C ASP A 33 6.07 -11.36 2.56
N GLU A 34 6.17 -11.14 1.24
CA GLU A 34 5.17 -10.38 0.48
C GLU A 34 3.79 -11.03 0.55
N LEU A 35 3.71 -12.35 0.34
CA LEU A 35 2.46 -13.08 0.41
C LEU A 35 1.87 -13.04 1.83
N GLU A 36 2.70 -13.15 2.86
CA GLU A 36 2.27 -13.06 4.26
C GLU A 36 1.74 -11.65 4.60
N TYR A 37 2.40 -10.60 4.11
CA TYR A 37 1.92 -9.22 4.27
C TYR A 37 0.59 -8.98 3.56
N LEU A 38 0.48 -9.35 2.28
CA LEU A 38 -0.78 -9.29 1.54
C LEU A 38 -1.87 -10.07 2.26
N THR A 39 -1.52 -11.22 2.84
CA THR A 39 -2.44 -12.08 3.61
C THR A 39 -3.00 -11.38 4.85
N LYS A 40 -2.12 -10.75 5.63
CA LYS A 40 -2.49 -9.97 6.81
C LYS A 40 -3.37 -8.77 6.43
N LEU A 41 -3.04 -8.11 5.32
CA LEU A 41 -3.75 -6.93 4.86
C LEU A 41 -5.16 -7.24 4.34
N TYR A 42 -5.35 -8.26 3.51
CA TYR A 42 -6.70 -8.59 3.04
C TYR A 42 -7.60 -9.08 4.18
N THR A 43 -7.01 -9.77 5.17
CA THR A 43 -7.75 -10.25 6.35
C THR A 43 -8.23 -9.08 7.20
N SER A 44 -7.43 -8.02 7.31
CA SER A 44 -7.83 -6.79 8.03
C SER A 44 -8.95 -6.04 7.31
N TYR A 45 -9.01 -6.13 5.97
CA TYR A 45 -10.10 -5.58 5.15
C TYR A 45 -11.38 -6.44 5.19
N GLY A 46 -11.36 -7.60 5.82
CA GLY A 46 -12.51 -8.52 5.89
C GLY A 46 -12.83 -9.21 4.57
N LEU A 47 -11.86 -9.28 3.64
CA LEU A 47 -12.01 -10.00 2.38
C LEU A 47 -11.91 -11.51 2.58
N SER A 48 -12.66 -12.27 1.78
CA SER A 48 -12.56 -13.72 1.77
C SER A 48 -11.32 -14.22 1.02
N GLN A 49 -10.88 -15.45 1.30
CA GLN A 49 -9.78 -16.08 0.53
C GLN A 49 -10.10 -16.19 -0.97
N GLU A 50 -11.38 -16.38 -1.31
CA GLU A 50 -11.84 -16.45 -2.70
C GLU A 50 -11.66 -15.10 -3.41
N GLU A 51 -12.01 -14.00 -2.73
CA GLU A 51 -11.78 -12.65 -3.24
C GLU A 51 -10.29 -12.33 -3.35
N PHE A 52 -9.49 -12.72 -2.36
CA PHE A 52 -8.03 -12.57 -2.41
C PHE A 52 -7.45 -13.24 -3.67
N ASN A 53 -7.77 -14.53 -3.89
CA ASN A 53 -7.27 -15.28 -5.03
C ASN A 53 -7.74 -14.67 -6.35
N SER A 54 -9.01 -14.25 -6.42
CA SER A 54 -9.60 -13.61 -7.61
C SER A 54 -8.88 -12.30 -7.96
N ILE A 55 -8.59 -11.47 -6.96
CA ILE A 55 -7.86 -10.21 -7.16
C ILE A 55 -6.40 -10.48 -7.54
N MET A 56 -5.77 -11.48 -6.94
CA MET A 56 -4.38 -11.84 -7.25
C MET A 56 -4.23 -12.38 -8.69
N ASP A 57 -5.20 -13.16 -9.17
CA ASP A 57 -5.20 -13.74 -10.52
C ASP A 57 -5.36 -12.66 -11.61
N ASP A 58 -6.20 -11.65 -11.37
CA ASP A 58 -6.57 -10.63 -12.37
C ASP A 58 -6.34 -9.19 -11.88
N ALA A 59 -5.23 -8.97 -11.15
CA ALA A 59 -4.93 -7.70 -10.47
C ALA A 59 -4.90 -6.49 -11.42
N PHE A 60 -4.49 -6.69 -12.67
CA PHE A 60 -4.37 -5.63 -13.68
C PHE A 60 -5.72 -5.23 -14.32
N ALA A 61 -6.76 -6.06 -14.19
CA ALA A 61 -8.08 -5.76 -14.74
C ALA A 61 -8.96 -4.93 -13.80
N ILE A 62 -8.57 -4.82 -12.52
CA ILE A 62 -9.34 -4.09 -11.52
C ILE A 62 -9.24 -2.58 -11.79
N PRO A 63 -10.37 -1.87 -11.94
CA PRO A 63 -10.35 -0.44 -12.20
C PRO A 63 -9.81 0.33 -11.00
N PHE A 64 -9.07 1.39 -11.29
CA PHE A 64 -8.60 2.32 -10.27
C PHE A 64 -9.78 2.98 -9.54
N ALA A 65 -9.76 2.96 -8.21
CA ALA A 65 -10.70 3.64 -7.34
C ALA A 65 -9.95 4.28 -6.17
N ALA A 66 -10.03 5.60 -6.06
CA ALA A 66 -9.41 6.36 -4.98
C ALA A 66 -10.43 6.70 -3.88
N PRO A 67 -10.06 6.58 -2.60
CA PRO A 67 -10.84 7.13 -1.50
C PRO A 67 -11.03 8.64 -1.62
N GLU A 68 -12.23 9.14 -1.25
CA GLU A 68 -12.50 10.57 -1.21
C GLU A 68 -11.71 11.30 -0.12
N LYS A 69 -11.50 10.62 1.03
CA LYS A 69 -10.80 11.19 2.17
C LYS A 69 -9.29 11.08 1.96
N THR A 70 -8.58 12.20 2.09
CA THR A 70 -7.12 12.25 1.98
C THR A 70 -6.41 11.32 2.95
N ILE A 71 -6.93 11.15 4.16
CA ILE A 71 -6.34 10.24 5.15
C ILE A 71 -6.32 8.79 4.65
N LEU A 72 -7.40 8.33 4.03
CA LEU A 72 -7.49 6.99 3.46
C LEU A 72 -6.54 6.84 2.26
N ARG A 73 -6.39 7.88 1.44
CA ARG A 73 -5.39 7.88 0.35
C ARG A 73 -3.97 7.76 0.90
N LEU A 74 -3.68 8.42 2.03
CA LEU A 74 -2.38 8.35 2.68
C LEU A 74 -2.11 6.95 3.26
N GLU A 75 -3.10 6.33 3.89
CA GLU A 75 -3.02 4.92 4.32
C GLU A 75 -2.69 4.00 3.14
N GLN A 76 -3.34 4.21 1.99
CA GLN A 76 -3.02 3.44 0.77
C GLN A 76 -1.58 3.66 0.31
N LEU A 77 -1.10 4.91 0.29
CA LEU A 77 0.29 5.22 -0.04
C LEU A 77 1.26 4.53 0.92
N TYR A 78 0.95 4.55 2.22
CA TYR A 78 1.76 3.90 3.24
C TYR A 78 1.85 2.38 3.01
N ASP A 79 0.72 1.71 2.75
CA ASP A 79 0.71 0.28 2.45
C ASP A 79 1.52 -0.05 1.18
N LEU A 80 1.43 0.79 0.14
CA LEU A 80 2.21 0.62 -1.09
C LEU A 80 3.71 0.74 -0.82
N VAL A 81 4.13 1.70 0.01
CA VAL A 81 5.55 1.86 0.35
C VAL A 81 6.02 0.71 1.26
N ARG A 82 5.21 0.29 2.23
CA ARG A 82 5.49 -0.92 3.03
C ARG A 82 5.70 -2.13 2.13
N MET A 83 4.86 -2.31 1.12
CA MET A 83 5.01 -3.41 0.17
C MET A 83 6.37 -3.41 -0.53
N VAL A 84 6.86 -2.23 -0.92
CA VAL A 84 8.20 -2.07 -1.56
C VAL A 84 9.34 -2.39 -0.59
N LEU A 85 9.15 -2.14 0.71
CA LEU A 85 10.17 -2.35 1.74
C LEU A 85 10.26 -3.79 2.26
N ILE A 86 9.28 -4.64 1.95
CA ILE A 86 9.31 -6.06 2.34
C ILE A 86 10.41 -6.82 1.60
N ASP A 87 10.73 -6.38 0.39
CA ASP A 87 11.80 -7.00 -0.38
C ASP A 87 13.15 -6.86 0.33
N GLU A 88 13.97 -7.91 0.24
CA GLU A 88 15.35 -7.88 0.75
C GLU A 88 16.18 -6.72 0.14
N SER A 89 15.75 -6.18 -1.00
CA SER A 89 16.35 -5.03 -1.66
C SER A 89 15.28 -4.25 -2.40
N ILE A 90 15.33 -2.91 -2.32
CA ILE A 90 14.38 -2.03 -2.99
C ILE A 90 14.49 -2.19 -4.52
N ASP A 91 13.46 -2.77 -5.14
CA ASP A 91 13.39 -2.92 -6.59
C ASP A 91 12.86 -1.64 -7.27
N GLU A 92 13.63 -1.11 -8.23
CA GLU A 92 13.29 0.13 -8.95
C GLU A 92 11.95 0.05 -9.73
N ARG A 93 11.55 -1.14 -10.19
CA ARG A 93 10.28 -1.35 -10.90
C ARG A 93 9.10 -1.21 -9.95
N LYS A 94 9.21 -1.78 -8.75
CA LYS A 94 8.21 -1.63 -7.69
C LYS A 94 8.11 -0.19 -7.21
N VAL A 95 9.25 0.49 -6.99
CA VAL A 95 9.27 1.93 -6.67
C VAL A 95 8.57 2.74 -7.77
N LYS A 96 8.87 2.46 -9.05
CA LYS A 96 8.25 3.16 -10.17
C LYS A 96 6.73 2.97 -10.19
N LEU A 97 6.25 1.73 -10.03
CA LEU A 97 4.82 1.45 -9.96
C LEU A 97 4.17 2.15 -8.76
N CYS A 98 4.83 2.13 -7.60
CA CYS A 98 4.38 2.85 -6.40
C CYS A 98 4.23 4.35 -6.66
N VAL A 99 5.19 4.98 -7.35
CA VAL A 99 5.11 6.40 -7.77
C VAL A 99 3.93 6.64 -8.71
N GLU A 100 3.70 5.78 -9.69
CA GLU A 100 2.57 5.91 -10.61
C GLU A 100 1.21 5.83 -9.88
N VAL A 101 1.08 4.91 -8.92
CA VAL A 101 -0.14 4.78 -8.10
C VAL A 101 -0.28 5.98 -7.15
N ALA A 102 0.80 6.43 -6.51
CA ALA A 102 0.81 7.62 -5.66
C ALA A 102 0.31 8.86 -6.41
N GLN A 103 0.76 9.06 -7.65
CA GLN A 103 0.30 10.16 -8.51
C GLN A 103 -1.21 10.05 -8.81
N LYS A 104 -1.72 8.85 -9.08
CA LYS A 104 -3.16 8.62 -9.28
C LYS A 104 -3.97 8.90 -8.00
N LEU A 105 -3.40 8.64 -6.83
CA LEU A 105 -3.97 9.02 -5.53
C LEU A 105 -3.88 10.53 -5.25
N GLY A 106 -3.22 11.32 -6.11
CA GLY A 106 -3.09 12.77 -5.99
C GLY A 106 -1.88 13.24 -5.18
N PHE A 107 -0.88 12.37 -5.02
CA PHE A 107 0.36 12.65 -4.33
C PHE A 107 1.48 13.03 -5.31
N GLN A 108 2.42 13.86 -4.85
CA GLN A 108 3.63 14.20 -5.60
C GLN A 108 4.61 13.02 -5.62
N ALA A 109 5.35 12.86 -6.72
CA ALA A 109 6.26 11.73 -6.92
C ALA A 109 7.36 11.62 -5.85
N HIS A 110 7.87 12.76 -5.35
CA HIS A 110 8.91 12.77 -4.32
C HIS A 110 8.45 12.14 -3.00
N MET A 111 7.14 12.19 -2.69
CA MET A 111 6.63 11.70 -1.42
C MET A 111 6.82 10.19 -1.23
N VAL A 112 6.89 9.40 -2.32
CA VAL A 112 7.24 7.98 -2.20
C VAL A 112 8.65 7.82 -1.66
N GLY A 113 9.61 8.57 -2.20
CA GLY A 113 11.00 8.53 -1.75
C GLY A 113 11.18 9.07 -0.33
N ASP A 114 10.42 10.09 0.05
CA ASP A 114 10.46 10.65 1.41
C ASP A 114 9.83 9.69 2.42
N LEU A 115 8.75 9.01 2.06
CA LEU A 115 8.16 7.96 2.89
C LEU A 115 9.13 6.80 3.05
N ILE A 116 9.72 6.28 1.97
CA ILE A 116 10.73 5.22 2.02
C ILE A 116 11.84 5.57 3.03
N LYS A 117 12.43 6.75 2.90
CA LYS A 117 13.50 7.20 3.82
C LYS A 117 13.01 7.27 5.26
N ALA A 118 11.82 7.83 5.49
CA ALA A 118 11.26 7.95 6.83
C ALA A 118 11.05 6.58 7.48
N LEU A 119 10.48 5.63 6.73
CA LEU A 119 10.23 4.27 7.21
C LEU A 119 11.53 3.53 7.53
N VAL A 120 12.51 3.57 6.64
CA VAL A 120 13.82 2.93 6.84
C VAL A 120 14.52 3.51 8.07
N ASN A 121 14.57 4.84 8.20
CA ASN A 121 15.17 5.50 9.36
C ASN A 121 14.47 5.10 10.67
N MET A 122 13.14 4.98 10.66
CA MET A 122 12.36 4.58 11.84
C MET A 122 12.62 3.13 12.24
N GLU A 123 12.76 2.22 11.28
CA GLU A 123 13.09 0.81 11.54
C GLU A 123 14.48 0.67 12.19
N GLU A 124 15.45 1.48 11.76
CA GLU A 124 16.81 1.52 12.34
C GLU A 124 16.82 2.07 13.78
N GLU A 125 15.96 3.05 14.10
CA GLU A 125 15.94 3.70 15.41
C GLU A 125 15.10 2.97 16.46
N THR A 126 14.04 2.27 16.06
CA THR A 126 13.02 1.80 17.01
C THR A 126 12.91 0.27 17.14
N GLY A 127 13.33 -0.50 16.13
CA GLY A 127 13.03 -1.94 16.10
C GLY A 127 11.52 -2.26 16.22
N MET A 128 10.65 -1.29 15.92
CA MET A 128 9.20 -1.41 16.08
C MET A 128 8.52 -1.69 14.74
N ASP A 129 7.96 -2.90 14.63
CA ASP A 129 7.07 -3.31 13.54
C ASP A 129 5.67 -2.72 13.77
N LYS A 130 5.50 -1.42 13.53
CA LYS A 130 4.22 -0.73 13.21
C LYS A 130 4.39 0.79 13.37
N LEU A 131 3.98 1.53 12.34
CA LEU A 131 3.70 2.95 12.49
C LEU A 131 2.24 3.16 12.82
N GLU A 132 1.99 4.09 13.72
CA GLU A 132 0.66 4.65 13.95
C GLU A 132 0.40 5.76 12.92
N ILE A 133 -0.85 5.93 12.50
CA ILE A 133 -1.25 6.92 11.48
C ILE A 133 -0.85 8.36 11.87
N ASP A 134 -0.63 8.63 13.16
CA ASP A 134 -0.21 9.93 13.68
C ASP A 134 1.20 10.33 13.18
N ASP A 135 2.12 9.38 13.03
CA ASP A 135 3.49 9.62 12.56
C ASP A 135 3.54 10.06 11.09
N LEU A 136 2.64 9.52 10.25
CA LEU A 136 2.54 9.90 8.83
C LEU A 136 2.09 11.35 8.64
N ASN A 137 1.25 11.86 9.53
CA ASN A 137 0.73 13.22 9.46
C ASN A 137 1.81 14.25 9.84
N ILE A 138 2.81 13.87 10.64
CA ILE A 138 3.98 14.69 10.97
C ILE A 138 4.90 14.79 9.74
N ILE A 139 5.20 13.67 9.08
CA ILE A 139 6.07 13.64 7.88
C ILE A 139 5.50 14.52 6.76
N LEU A 140 4.18 14.50 6.55
CA LEU A 140 3.54 15.30 5.51
C LEU A 140 3.47 16.81 5.82
N LYS A 141 3.54 17.21 7.10
CA LYS A 141 3.55 18.63 7.46
C LYS A 141 4.88 19.29 7.13
N ASP A 142 5.99 18.57 7.28
CA ASP A 142 7.34 19.07 6.99
C ASP A 142 7.61 19.25 5.48
N SER A 143 6.91 18.52 4.63
CA SER A 143 7.05 18.63 3.15
C SER A 143 6.36 19.86 2.55
N LYS A 144 5.93 20.83 3.37
CA LYS A 144 5.24 22.06 2.96
C LYS A 144 5.94 23.37 3.36
N GLU A 145 7.16 23.33 3.89
CA GLU A 145 8.00 24.52 4.09
C GLU A 145 9.14 24.65 3.07
#